data_AF-A0A1C5PAX9-F1
#
_entry.id   AF-A0A1C5PAX9-F1
#
_cell.length_a   1.000
_cell.length_b   1.000
_cell.length_c   1.000
_cell.angle_alpha   90.00
_cell.angle_beta   90.00
_cell.angle_gamma   90.00
#
_symmetry.space_group_name_H-M   'P 1'
#
loop_
_entity.id
_entity.type
_entity.pdbx_description
1 polymer ?
#
loop_
_entity_poly.entity_id
_entity_poly.type
_entity_poly.pdbx_seq_one_letter_code
_entity_poly.pdbx_strand_id
1 'polypeptide(L)'
;MKRKLYHFIFVVVCVLSLCGCNNTSKIKGNTRKVVIPYSFSLLCGQTSEKDLNKMVKTYNKDKNYCSKAYKKNKDVILISTDSQIEKYIKDNKKIIDTAMKKFIKSNKLYKYKIKEDYSSIQLYFDENILEDTYQQLLAVSINFTSLNSILLNGKDWHIKWQVINCHTNKTVVTWNLPNDEENSFTSDDLKQSYE
;
A
#
# COMPACT_ATOMS: atom_id res chain seq x y z
N MET A 1 2.66 29.37 3.39
CA MET A 1 2.94 28.54 2.20
C MET A 1 1.79 27.53 2.05
N LYS A 2 1.13 27.46 0.89
CA LYS A 2 -0.15 26.73 0.71
C LYS A 2 0.04 25.20 0.84
N ARG A 3 -0.76 24.56 1.69
CA ARG A 3 -0.90 23.10 1.85
C ARG A 3 -1.08 22.44 0.48
N LYS A 4 -0.07 21.72 -0.02
CA LYS A 4 -0.24 20.79 -1.13
C LYS A 4 -0.57 19.42 -0.53
N LEU A 5 -1.86 19.17 -0.34
CA LEU A 5 -2.37 17.82 -0.16
C LEU A 5 -2.05 17.08 -1.45
N TYR A 6 -0.97 16.30 -1.48
CA TYR A 6 -0.59 15.49 -2.63
C TYR A 6 -1.76 14.55 -2.90
N HIS A 7 -2.56 14.89 -3.92
CA HIS A 7 -3.59 14.02 -4.43
C HIS A 7 -2.84 12.84 -5.04
N PHE A 8 -2.73 11.75 -4.28
CA PHE A 8 -2.30 10.47 -4.80
C PHE A 8 -3.35 10.04 -5.82
N ILE A 9 -3.13 10.41 -7.08
CA ILE A 9 -3.87 9.84 -8.19
C ILE A 9 -3.55 8.37 -8.14
N PHE A 10 -4.56 7.58 -7.79
CA PHE A 10 -4.56 6.14 -7.88
C PHE A 10 -4.35 5.77 -9.34
N VAL A 11 -3.10 5.73 -9.79
CA VAL A 11 -2.74 4.98 -10.98
C VAL A 11 -2.88 3.53 -10.53
N VAL A 12 -4.09 3.00 -10.69
CA VAL A 12 -4.26 1.59 -11.01
C VAL A 12 -3.39 1.40 -12.24
N VAL A 13 -2.11 1.09 -12.03
CA VAL A 13 -1.30 0.54 -13.11
C VAL A 13 -1.99 -0.76 -13.39
N CYS A 14 -2.78 -0.74 -14.46
CA CYS A 14 -3.36 -1.89 -15.09
C CYS A 14 -2.21 -2.85 -15.43
N VAL A 15 -1.80 -3.68 -14.48
CA VAL A 15 -1.17 -4.96 -14.77
C VAL A 15 -2.31 -5.92 -15.14
N LEU A 16 -3.06 -5.56 -16.18
CA LEU A 16 -4.12 -6.35 -16.80
C LEU A 16 -3.74 -6.71 -18.24
N SER A 17 -2.46 -6.98 -18.49
CA SER A 17 -1.97 -7.48 -19.78
C SER A 17 -0.99 -8.63 -19.62
N LEU A 18 -1.29 -9.56 -18.71
CA LEU A 18 -0.88 -10.96 -18.85
C LEU A 18 -2.10 -11.84 -18.65
N CYS A 19 -2.84 -11.99 -19.75
CA CYS A 19 -3.89 -12.99 -19.92
C CYS A 19 -3.31 -14.38 -19.66
N GLY A 20 -3.49 -14.89 -18.45
CA GLY A 20 -3.58 -16.31 -18.20
C GLY A 20 -5.06 -16.63 -18.02
N CYS A 21 -5.73 -17.08 -19.09
CA CYS A 21 -7.01 -17.76 -18.98
C CYS A 21 -6.85 -18.91 -17.99
N ASN A 22 -7.50 -18.85 -16.84
CA ASN A 22 -7.62 -20.01 -15.98
C ASN A 22 -9.06 -20.21 -15.54
N ASN A 23 -9.52 -21.42 -15.82
CA ASN A 23 -10.83 -22.00 -15.61
C ASN A 23 -11.54 -21.50 -14.35
N THR A 24 -12.80 -21.12 -14.52
CA THR A 24 -13.78 -20.89 -13.47
C THR A 24 -14.18 -22.21 -12.80
N SER A 25 -13.27 -22.80 -12.03
CA SER A 25 -13.69 -23.77 -11.01
C SER A 25 -14.40 -23.00 -9.89
N LYS A 26 -15.63 -23.40 -9.57
CA LYS A 26 -16.34 -22.90 -8.39
C LYS A 26 -15.53 -23.28 -7.15
N ILE A 27 -14.73 -22.35 -6.64
CA ILE A 27 -13.97 -22.54 -5.39
C ILE A 27 -14.99 -22.65 -4.24
N LYS A 28 -15.38 -23.87 -3.90
CA LYS A 28 -16.07 -24.22 -2.64
C LYS A 28 -15.03 -24.28 -1.52
N GLY A 29 -14.47 -23.12 -1.18
CA GLY A 29 -13.70 -22.93 0.05
C GLY A 29 -14.56 -22.20 1.08
N ASN A 30 -14.32 -22.44 2.37
CA ASN A 30 -14.88 -21.57 3.41
C ASN A 30 -14.46 -20.12 3.11
N THR A 31 -15.44 -19.21 3.09
CA THR A 31 -15.20 -17.79 2.86
C THR A 31 -15.21 -17.05 4.18
N ARG A 32 -14.39 -16.00 4.28
CA ARG A 32 -14.41 -15.05 5.39
C ARG A 32 -14.62 -13.63 4.91
N LYS A 33 -15.09 -12.79 5.83
CA LYS A 33 -15.22 -11.35 5.62
C LYS A 33 -13.88 -10.69 5.90
N VAL A 34 -13.32 -10.04 4.90
CA VAL A 34 -12.23 -9.08 5.09
C VAL A 34 -12.85 -7.68 5.06
N VAL A 35 -12.55 -6.89 6.08
CA VAL A 35 -12.99 -5.51 6.18
C VAL A 35 -11.85 -4.62 5.73
N ILE A 36 -12.04 -3.91 4.62
CA ILE A 36 -11.18 -2.81 4.19
C ILE A 36 -11.75 -1.54 4.83
N PRO A 37 -11.14 -1.01 5.89
CA PRO A 37 -11.70 0.10 6.63
C PRO A 37 -11.65 1.40 5.82
N TYR A 38 -12.57 2.32 6.11
CA TYR A 38 -12.60 3.63 5.46
C TYR A 38 -11.29 4.41 5.64
N SER A 39 -10.56 4.21 6.75
CA SER A 39 -9.26 4.83 6.99
C SER A 39 -8.22 4.50 5.90
N PHE A 40 -8.23 3.26 5.39
CA PHE A 40 -7.41 2.89 4.23
C PHE A 40 -7.90 3.55 2.93
N SER A 41 -9.22 3.68 2.77
CA SER A 41 -9.78 4.36 1.60
C SER A 41 -9.36 5.84 1.56
N LEU A 42 -9.39 6.51 2.71
CA LEU A 42 -8.90 7.89 2.87
C LEU A 42 -7.40 8.01 2.54
N LEU A 43 -6.59 7.08 3.05
CA LEU A 43 -5.15 7.00 2.74
C LEU A 43 -4.91 6.91 1.22
N CYS A 44 -5.72 6.14 0.50
CA CYS A 44 -5.67 6.02 -0.95
C CYS A 44 -6.39 7.16 -1.71
N GLY A 45 -6.78 8.24 -1.03
CA GLY A 45 -7.48 9.38 -1.62
C GLY A 45 -8.94 9.10 -2.03
N GLN A 46 -9.50 7.96 -1.67
CA GLN A 46 -10.89 7.57 -1.96
C GLN A 46 -11.82 8.18 -0.90
N THR A 47 -12.13 9.46 -1.06
CA THR A 47 -12.85 10.24 -0.04
C THR A 47 -14.36 10.27 -0.27
N SER A 48 -14.82 10.04 -1.51
CA SER A 48 -16.22 10.19 -1.88
C SER A 48 -16.99 8.86 -1.96
N GLU A 49 -18.32 8.95 -1.87
CA GLU A 49 -19.22 7.81 -2.11
C GLU A 49 -19.04 7.21 -3.51
N LYS A 50 -18.77 8.05 -4.51
CA LYS A 50 -18.51 7.60 -5.89
C LYS A 50 -17.25 6.74 -5.97
N ASP A 51 -16.21 7.12 -5.22
CA ASP A 51 -14.93 6.41 -5.15
C ASP A 51 -15.10 5.04 -4.49
N LEU A 52 -15.79 4.97 -3.36
CA LEU A 52 -16.09 3.71 -2.68
C LEU A 52 -16.91 2.76 -3.57
N ASN A 53 -17.91 3.28 -4.30
CA ASN A 53 -18.68 2.50 -5.25
C ASN A 53 -17.84 2.00 -6.43
N LYS A 54 -16.88 2.82 -6.92
CA LYS A 54 -15.92 2.41 -7.95
C LYS A 54 -15.01 1.30 -7.42
N MET A 55 -14.52 1.40 -6.19
CA MET A 55 -13.68 0.39 -5.56
C MET A 55 -14.43 -0.96 -5.43
N VAL A 56 -15.68 -0.94 -4.94
CA VAL A 56 -16.54 -2.14 -4.87
C VAL A 56 -16.76 -2.76 -6.24
N LYS A 57 -17.01 -1.93 -7.28
CA LYS A 57 -17.16 -2.42 -8.67
C LYS A 57 -15.89 -3.08 -9.17
N THR A 58 -14.72 -2.49 -8.90
CA THR A 58 -13.42 -3.05 -9.28
C THR A 58 -13.20 -4.41 -8.62
N TYR A 59 -13.44 -4.53 -7.31
CA TYR A 59 -13.32 -5.82 -6.61
C TYR A 59 -14.27 -6.89 -7.14
N ASN A 60 -15.51 -6.51 -7.48
CA ASN A 60 -16.46 -7.47 -8.01
C ASN A 60 -16.12 -7.99 -9.41
N LYS A 61 -15.32 -7.24 -10.19
CA LYS A 61 -14.85 -7.66 -11.52
C LYS A 61 -13.75 -8.70 -11.44
N ASP A 62 -12.87 -8.62 -10.45
CA ASP A 62 -11.75 -9.56 -10.31
C ASP A 62 -12.04 -10.66 -9.28
N LYS A 63 -12.46 -11.83 -9.79
CA LYS A 63 -12.78 -13.00 -8.96
C LYS A 63 -11.55 -13.69 -8.37
N ASN A 64 -10.34 -13.27 -8.71
CA ASN A 64 -9.12 -13.80 -8.10
C ASN A 64 -8.96 -13.37 -6.63
N TYR A 65 -9.54 -12.23 -6.24
CA TYR A 65 -9.33 -11.65 -4.90
C TYR A 65 -10.55 -11.72 -4.00
N CYS A 66 -11.76 -11.75 -4.57
CA CYS A 66 -12.98 -11.97 -3.80
C CYS A 66 -14.09 -12.59 -4.65
N SER A 67 -14.97 -13.35 -4.00
CA SER A 67 -16.22 -13.83 -4.62
C SER A 67 -17.23 -12.68 -4.79
N LYS A 68 -17.30 -11.81 -3.78
CA LYS A 68 -18.21 -10.67 -3.70
C LYS A 68 -17.57 -9.55 -2.89
N ALA A 69 -17.79 -8.32 -3.33
CA ALA A 69 -17.50 -7.11 -2.56
C ALA A 69 -18.78 -6.29 -2.39
N TYR A 70 -18.94 -5.64 -1.24
CA TYR A 70 -20.02 -4.69 -0.99
C TYR A 70 -19.59 -3.66 0.05
N LYS A 71 -20.30 -2.53 0.08
CA LYS A 71 -20.09 -1.51 1.09
C LYS A 71 -20.96 -1.79 2.31
N LYS A 72 -20.41 -1.59 3.51
CA LYS A 72 -21.19 -1.50 4.74
C LYS A 72 -20.74 -0.24 5.48
N ASN A 73 -21.65 0.71 5.66
CA ASN A 73 -21.31 2.08 6.09
C ASN A 73 -20.30 2.72 5.11
N LYS A 74 -19.11 3.10 5.60
CA LYS A 74 -18.00 3.61 4.78
C LYS A 74 -16.90 2.58 4.51
N ASP A 75 -17.04 1.37 5.05
CA ASP A 75 -16.08 0.28 4.83
C ASP A 75 -16.44 -0.53 3.59
N VAL A 76 -15.42 -1.14 2.98
CA VAL A 76 -15.59 -2.12 1.90
C VAL A 76 -15.34 -3.51 2.43
N ILE A 77 -16.32 -4.39 2.26
CA ILE A 77 -16.28 -5.77 2.73
C ILE A 77 -16.03 -6.69 1.56
N LEU A 78 -14.99 -7.51 1.66
CA LEU A 78 -14.68 -8.57 0.71
C LEU A 78 -15.10 -9.91 1.30
N ILE A 79 -15.79 -10.73 0.51
CA ILE A 79 -16.05 -12.14 0.81
C ILE A 79 -15.03 -12.96 0.03
N SER A 80 -14.04 -13.47 0.73
CA SER A 80 -12.88 -14.13 0.11
C SER A 80 -12.59 -15.47 0.78
N THR A 81 -12.13 -16.45 0.01
CA THR A 81 -11.51 -17.65 0.56
C THR A 81 -10.06 -17.35 0.99
N ASP A 82 -9.47 -18.21 1.81
CA ASP A 82 -8.07 -18.03 2.22
C ASP A 82 -7.11 -18.06 1.01
N SER A 83 -7.35 -18.93 0.03
CA SER A 83 -6.57 -18.95 -1.21
C SER A 83 -6.65 -17.65 -2.00
N GLN A 84 -7.82 -16.98 -2.04
CA GLN A 84 -7.96 -15.68 -2.68
C GLN A 84 -7.17 -14.60 -1.93
N ILE A 85 -7.16 -14.65 -0.60
CA ILE A 85 -6.41 -13.71 0.25
C ILE A 85 -4.91 -13.93 0.10
N GLU A 86 -4.43 -15.16 0.16
CA GLU A 86 -3.02 -15.53 -0.07
C GLU A 86 -2.55 -15.07 -1.45
N LYS A 87 -3.37 -15.29 -2.49
CA LYS A 87 -3.08 -14.82 -3.83
C LYS A 87 -2.97 -13.29 -3.86
N TYR A 88 -3.88 -12.59 -3.20
CA TYR A 88 -3.88 -11.13 -3.16
C TYR A 88 -2.60 -10.60 -2.48
N ILE A 89 -2.24 -11.15 -1.33
CA ILE A 89 -1.00 -10.80 -0.62
C ILE A 89 0.23 -11.07 -1.49
N LYS A 90 0.27 -12.21 -2.18
CA LYS A 90 1.36 -12.59 -3.08
C LYS A 90 1.51 -11.64 -4.26
N ASP A 91 0.41 -11.23 -4.88
CA ASP A 91 0.46 -10.31 -6.02
C ASP A 91 0.84 -8.88 -5.59
N ASN A 92 0.32 -8.41 -4.45
CA ASN A 92 0.77 -7.16 -3.84
C ASN A 92 2.27 -7.21 -3.50
N LYS A 93 2.77 -8.33 -2.96
CA LYS A 93 4.20 -8.52 -2.68
C LYS A 93 5.05 -8.40 -3.94
N LYS A 94 4.62 -8.95 -5.08
CA LYS A 94 5.37 -8.79 -6.35
C LYS A 94 5.47 -7.33 -6.78
N ILE A 95 4.41 -6.54 -6.58
CA ILE A 95 4.39 -5.11 -6.88
C ILE A 95 5.39 -4.38 -5.98
N ILE A 96 5.35 -4.66 -4.67
CA ILE A 96 6.30 -4.14 -3.68
C ILE A 96 7.74 -4.49 -4.07
N ASP A 97 8.03 -5.78 -4.28
CA ASP A 97 9.37 -6.26 -4.60
C ASP A 97 9.90 -5.61 -5.90
N THR A 98 9.03 -5.34 -6.88
CA THR A 98 9.41 -4.66 -8.13
C THR A 98 9.81 -3.21 -7.89
N ALA A 99 9.02 -2.45 -7.13
CA ALA A 99 9.34 -1.07 -6.78
C ALA A 99 10.61 -0.98 -5.92
N MET A 100 10.73 -1.86 -4.93
CA MET A 100 11.90 -1.93 -4.05
C MET A 100 13.18 -2.31 -4.81
N LYS A 101 13.10 -3.20 -5.80
CA LYS A 101 14.23 -3.52 -6.69
C LYS A 101 14.71 -2.31 -7.49
N LYS A 102 13.81 -1.46 -7.98
CA LYS A 102 14.19 -0.22 -8.67
C LYS A 102 14.84 0.77 -7.70
N PHE A 103 14.27 0.91 -6.51
CA PHE A 103 14.79 1.78 -5.45
C PHE A 103 16.21 1.39 -4.99
N ILE A 104 16.48 0.12 -4.68
CA ILE A 104 17.83 -0.31 -4.28
C ILE A 104 18.85 -0.23 -5.43
N LYS A 105 18.39 -0.31 -6.69
CA LYS A 105 19.26 -0.17 -7.87
C LYS A 105 19.64 1.28 -8.15
N SER A 106 18.85 2.25 -7.71
CA SER A 106 19.15 3.67 -7.98
C SER A 106 20.34 4.17 -7.16
N ASN A 107 20.61 3.58 -5.99
CA ASN A 107 21.77 3.92 -5.17
C ASN A 107 22.15 2.73 -4.28
N LYS A 108 23.43 2.35 -4.26
CA LYS A 108 23.96 1.21 -3.48
C LYS A 108 23.76 1.33 -1.96
N LEU A 109 23.54 2.54 -1.44
CA LEU A 109 23.29 2.78 -0.02
C LEU A 109 21.81 2.61 0.34
N TYR A 110 20.92 2.62 -0.65
CA TYR A 110 19.49 2.50 -0.41
C TYR A 110 19.12 1.07 -0.05
N LYS A 111 18.30 0.93 0.98
CA LYS A 111 17.81 -0.36 1.48
C LYS A 111 16.43 -0.18 2.11
N TYR A 112 15.75 -1.30 2.33
CA TYR A 112 14.45 -1.31 2.99
C TYR A 112 14.32 -2.51 3.91
N LYS A 113 13.42 -2.41 4.90
CA LYS A 113 13.03 -3.52 5.77
C LYS A 113 11.52 -3.52 5.91
N ILE A 114 10.88 -4.67 5.70
CA ILE A 114 9.45 -4.86 5.90
C ILE A 114 9.28 -6.05 6.85
N LYS A 115 8.45 -5.91 7.88
CA LYS A 115 8.08 -7.04 8.74
C LYS A 115 7.18 -8.02 7.98
N GLU A 116 7.26 -9.31 8.31
CA GLU A 116 6.47 -10.36 7.64
C GLU A 116 4.96 -10.15 7.75
N ASP A 117 4.50 -9.59 8.86
CA ASP A 117 3.10 -9.22 9.14
C ASP A 117 2.69 -7.87 8.53
N TYR A 118 3.60 -7.21 7.80
CA TYR A 118 3.44 -5.88 7.20
C TYR A 118 3.13 -4.76 8.22
N SER A 119 3.35 -4.97 9.53
CA SER A 119 3.11 -3.96 10.57
C SER A 119 4.14 -2.83 10.59
N SER A 120 5.25 -2.98 9.87
CA SER A 120 6.26 -1.94 9.76
C SER A 120 7.05 -2.02 8.46
N ILE A 121 7.41 -0.84 7.96
CA ILE A 121 8.30 -0.64 6.83
C ILE A 121 9.28 0.48 7.13
N GLN A 122 10.56 0.24 6.85
CA GLN A 122 11.64 1.20 6.97
C GLN A 122 12.29 1.37 5.61
N LEU A 123 12.45 2.62 5.19
CA LEU A 123 13.08 3.00 3.93
C LEU A 123 14.32 3.83 4.25
N TYR A 124 15.45 3.44 3.68
CA TYR A 124 16.72 4.10 3.90
C TYR A 124 17.17 4.80 2.62
N PHE A 125 17.16 6.13 2.59
CA PHE A 125 17.60 6.93 1.45
C PHE A 125 18.02 8.34 1.88
N ASP A 126 18.58 9.09 0.95
CA ASP A 126 19.03 10.47 1.14
C ASP A 126 18.20 11.44 0.27
N GLU A 127 18.50 12.73 0.38
CA GLU A 127 17.82 13.81 -0.34
C GLU A 127 17.98 13.75 -1.87
N ASN A 128 18.87 12.89 -2.38
CA ASN A 128 19.17 12.75 -3.81
C ASN A 128 18.34 11.68 -4.51
N ILE A 129 17.33 11.12 -3.84
CA ILE A 129 16.39 10.18 -4.45
C ILE A 129 15.68 10.85 -5.64
N LEU A 130 15.68 10.17 -6.80
CA LEU A 130 14.98 10.66 -7.98
C LEU A 130 13.47 10.76 -7.70
N GLU A 131 12.84 11.86 -8.12
CA GLU A 131 11.43 12.15 -7.85
C GLU A 131 10.50 11.00 -8.30
N ASP A 132 10.68 10.46 -9.50
CA ASP A 132 9.89 9.33 -10.00
C ASP A 132 10.04 8.07 -9.14
N THR A 133 11.26 7.80 -8.65
CA THR A 133 11.52 6.68 -7.74
C THR A 133 10.87 6.93 -6.39
N TYR A 134 10.94 8.16 -5.88
CA TYR A 134 10.32 8.57 -4.62
C TYR A 134 8.79 8.45 -4.66
N GLN A 135 8.14 8.99 -5.70
CA GLN A 135 6.68 8.91 -5.84
C GLN A 135 6.19 7.47 -5.96
N GLN A 136 6.89 6.64 -6.76
CA GLN A 136 6.59 5.22 -6.87
C GLN A 136 6.79 4.48 -5.54
N LEU A 137 7.87 4.79 -4.82
CA LEU A 137 8.19 4.19 -3.53
C LEU A 137 7.14 4.53 -2.48
N LEU A 138 6.74 5.79 -2.36
CA LEU A 138 5.67 6.22 -1.46
C LEU A 138 4.37 5.48 -1.75
N ALA A 139 3.91 5.53 -3.00
CA ALA A 139 2.65 4.91 -3.40
C ALA A 139 2.64 3.41 -3.09
N VAL A 140 3.75 2.70 -3.33
CA VAL A 140 3.82 1.25 -3.14
C VAL A 140 4.02 0.87 -1.67
N SER A 141 4.93 1.55 -0.98
CA SER A 141 5.28 1.28 0.43
C SER A 141 4.12 1.56 1.38
N ILE A 142 3.27 2.53 1.06
CA ILE A 142 2.11 2.89 1.87
C ILE A 142 0.92 2.01 1.48
N ASN A 143 0.47 2.04 0.22
CA ASN A 143 -0.80 1.42 -0.16
C ASN A 143 -0.76 -0.11 -0.08
N PHE A 144 0.23 -0.76 -0.71
CA PHE A 144 0.25 -2.22 -0.79
C PHE A 144 0.69 -2.88 0.52
N THR A 145 1.59 -2.25 1.29
CA THR A 145 1.93 -2.71 2.64
C THR A 145 0.71 -2.60 3.57
N SER A 146 -0.02 -1.47 3.54
CA SER A 146 -1.26 -1.28 4.31
C SER A 146 -2.31 -2.31 3.95
N LEU A 147 -2.53 -2.54 2.66
CA LEU A 147 -3.49 -3.54 2.21
C LEU A 147 -3.10 -4.96 2.64
N ASN A 148 -1.82 -5.33 2.56
CA ASN A 148 -1.36 -6.63 3.05
C ASN A 148 -1.53 -6.77 4.57
N SER A 149 -1.27 -5.71 5.34
CA SER A 149 -1.53 -5.69 6.77
C SER A 149 -3.03 -5.89 7.07
N ILE A 150 -3.92 -5.24 6.33
CA ILE A 150 -5.38 -5.41 6.48
C ILE A 150 -5.82 -6.85 6.12
N LEU A 151 -5.27 -7.41 5.05
CA LEU A 151 -5.61 -8.77 4.59
C LEU A 151 -5.19 -9.84 5.61
N LEU A 152 -4.09 -9.61 6.33
CA LEU A 152 -3.58 -10.52 7.36
C LEU A 152 -4.24 -10.29 8.73
N ASN A 153 -4.28 -9.04 9.17
CA ASN A 153 -4.56 -8.65 10.56
C ASN A 153 -5.99 -8.09 10.76
N GLY A 154 -6.70 -7.78 9.67
CA GLY A 154 -8.08 -7.28 9.72
C GLY A 154 -8.18 -5.76 9.83
N LYS A 155 -9.33 -5.28 10.34
CA LYS A 155 -9.72 -3.87 10.29
C LYS A 155 -8.90 -2.95 11.20
N ASP A 156 -8.28 -3.49 12.24
CA ASP A 156 -7.50 -2.75 13.24
C ASP A 156 -6.02 -2.69 12.80
N TRP A 157 -5.82 -2.43 11.51
CA TRP A 157 -4.50 -2.39 10.90
C TRP A 157 -3.72 -1.16 11.38
N HIS A 158 -2.45 -1.37 11.64
CA HIS A 158 -1.52 -0.31 11.99
C HIS A 158 -0.18 -0.55 11.30
N ILE A 159 0.37 0.49 10.71
CA ILE A 159 1.69 0.44 10.10
C ILE A 159 2.57 1.54 10.65
N LYS A 160 3.73 1.12 11.17
CA LYS A 160 4.85 2.03 11.42
C LYS A 160 5.68 2.17 10.15
N TRP A 161 5.49 3.26 9.42
CA TRP A 161 6.21 3.61 8.22
C TRP A 161 7.33 4.61 8.56
N GLN A 162 8.56 4.38 8.12
CA GLN A 162 9.70 5.22 8.49
C GLN A 162 10.60 5.53 7.31
N VAL A 163 11.14 6.76 7.30
CA VAL A 163 12.30 7.15 6.49
C VAL A 163 13.49 7.36 7.40
N ILE A 164 14.61 6.78 6.99
CA ILE A 164 15.88 6.83 7.70
C ILE A 164 16.92 7.34 6.71
N ASN A 165 17.73 8.32 7.10
CA ASN A 165 18.81 8.77 6.23
C ASN A 165 19.84 7.63 6.08
N CYS A 166 20.16 7.25 4.84
CA CYS A 166 21.02 6.09 4.57
C CYS A 166 22.49 6.29 4.98
N HIS A 167 22.95 7.52 5.15
CA HIS A 167 24.32 7.85 5.58
C HIS A 167 24.44 7.93 7.10
N THR A 168 23.45 8.52 7.76
CA THR A 168 23.51 8.80 9.21
C THR A 168 22.80 7.77 10.07
N ASN A 169 21.94 6.93 9.46
CA ASN A 169 20.98 6.05 10.12
C ASN A 169 20.04 6.77 11.10
N LYS A 170 19.96 8.10 11.08
CA LYS A 170 18.97 8.85 11.87
C LYS A 170 17.59 8.71 11.23
N THR A 171 16.56 8.50 12.06
CA THR A 171 15.17 8.50 11.59
C THR A 171 14.76 9.93 11.27
N VAL A 172 14.35 10.16 10.03
CA VAL A 172 13.90 11.47 9.54
C VAL A 172 12.41 11.64 9.79
N VAL A 173 11.63 10.61 9.52
CA VAL A 173 10.18 10.64 9.73
C VAL A 173 9.68 9.28 10.19
N THR A 174 8.64 9.30 11.02
CA THR A 174 7.85 8.13 11.39
C THR A 174 6.38 8.48 11.27
N TRP A 175 5.64 7.64 10.55
CA TRP A 175 4.19 7.70 10.43
C TRP A 175 3.57 6.42 10.99
N ASN A 176 2.60 6.58 11.88
CA ASN A 176 1.77 5.53 12.46
C ASN A 176 0.41 5.54 11.77
N LEU A 177 0.34 4.87 10.64
CA LEU A 177 -0.88 4.84 9.82
C LEU A 177 -1.91 3.89 10.44
N PRO A 178 -3.21 4.22 10.38
CA PRO A 178 -3.80 5.42 9.77
C PRO A 178 -3.96 6.64 10.70
N ASN A 179 -3.36 6.61 11.90
CA ASN A 179 -3.66 7.57 12.97
C ASN A 179 -3.00 8.94 12.77
N ASP A 180 -1.85 8.99 12.09
CA ASP A 180 -1.14 10.24 11.88
C ASP A 180 -1.81 11.07 10.76
N GLU A 181 -2.24 12.29 11.11
CA GLU A 181 -2.97 13.21 10.23
C GLU A 181 -2.06 13.99 9.26
N GLU A 182 -0.79 14.21 9.61
CA GLU A 182 0.19 14.91 8.79
C GLU A 182 1.31 13.96 8.35
N ASN A 183 1.22 13.54 7.08
CA ASN A 183 2.18 12.64 6.46
C ASN A 183 2.97 13.35 5.36
N SER A 184 3.80 14.32 5.74
CA SER A 184 4.72 15.00 4.82
C SER A 184 6.11 15.17 5.43
N PHE A 185 7.12 15.03 4.58
CA PHE A 185 8.50 15.43 4.87
C PHE A 185 9.14 15.84 3.53
N THR A 186 10.28 16.51 3.59
CA THR A 186 10.95 17.17 2.47
C THR A 186 12.41 16.72 2.38
N SER A 187 13.09 17.12 1.30
CA SER A 187 14.53 16.93 1.17
C SER A 187 15.32 17.68 2.25
N ASP A 188 14.80 18.79 2.78
CA ASP A 188 15.48 19.53 3.83
C ASP A 188 15.46 18.78 5.18
N ASP A 189 14.39 18.03 5.48
CA ASP A 189 14.35 17.14 6.66
C ASP A 189 15.43 16.03 6.56
N LEU A 190 15.66 15.52 5.35
CA LEU A 190 16.75 14.55 5.08
C LEU A 190 18.13 15.18 5.27
N LYS A 191 18.34 16.42 4.82
CA LYS A 191 19.60 17.17 5.00
C LYS A 191 19.85 17.52 6.46
N GLN A 192 18.83 17.88 7.22
CA GLN A 192 19.01 18.21 8.64
C GLN A 192 19.53 17.02 9.43
N SER A 193 19.27 15.79 8.99
CA SER A 193 19.76 14.60 9.70
C SER A 193 21.28 14.40 9.68
N TYR A 194 22.03 15.15 8.86
CA TYR A 194 23.51 15.15 8.89
C TYR A 194 24.09 15.95 10.06
N GLU A 195 23.31 16.84 10.67
CA GLU A 195 23.64 17.60 11.88
C GLU A 195 23.26 16.79 13.12
#